data_AF-F6YME4-F1
#
_entry.id   AF-F6YME4-F1
#
_cell.length_a   1.000
_cell.length_b   1.000
_cell.length_c   1.000
_cell.angle_alpha   90.00
_cell.angle_beta   90.00
_cell.angle_gamma   90.00
#
_symmetry.space_group_name_H-M   'P 1'
#
loop_
_entity.id
_entity.type
_entity.pdbx_description
1 polymer ?
#
loop_
_entity_poly.entity_id
_entity_poly.type
_entity_poly.pdbx_seq_one_letter_code
_entity_poly.pdbx_strand_id
1 'polypeptide(L)'
;MSGGKLIKKHISSFEDLSDFDIIINCAGIGAKFLTSDKELYPVKGQTITTWKLTKKTPIKYGVTAVSLNQVCDTAKSKVNMLG
;
A
#
# COMPACT_ATOMS: atom_id res chain seq x y z
N MET A 1 14.16 -10.44 9.35
CA MET A 1 15.14 -9.80 8.44
C MET A 1 14.90 -8.30 8.52
N SER A 2 15.91 -7.53 8.94
CA SER A 2 15.78 -6.07 9.14
C SER A 2 16.76 -5.35 8.20
N GLY A 3 16.63 -5.58 6.89
CA GLY A 3 17.57 -5.04 5.88
C GLY A 3 17.23 -3.64 5.37
N GLY A 4 16.10 -3.06 5.78
CA GLY A 4 15.64 -1.76 5.31
C GLY A 4 15.13 -0.88 6.45
N LYS A 5 15.20 0.44 6.24
CA LYS A 5 14.66 1.44 7.16
C LYS A 5 13.40 2.05 6.56
N LEU A 6 12.33 2.12 7.34
CA LEU A 6 11.12 2.83 6.95
C LEU A 6 11.22 4.29 7.40
N ILE A 7 11.08 5.22 6.45
CA ILE A 7 11.13 6.66 6.70
C ILE A 7 9.87 7.29 6.14
N LYS A 8 9.12 8.02 7.00
CA LYS A 8 8.00 8.85 6.54
C LYS A 8 8.55 10.20 6.12
N LYS A 9 8.59 10.47 4.81
CA LYS A 9 9.04 11.72 4.21
C LYS A 9 8.15 12.03 3.00
N HIS A 10 7.77 13.29 2.82
CA HIS A 10 7.18 13.76 1.58
C HIS A 10 8.30 14.07 0.60
N ILE A 11 8.23 13.52 -0.61
CA ILE A 11 9.21 13.73 -1.67
C ILE A 11 8.58 14.65 -2.71
N SER A 12 9.20 15.81 -2.94
CA SER A 12 8.73 16.80 -3.91
C SER A 12 9.42 16.69 -5.26
N SER A 13 10.65 16.14 -5.26
CA SER A 13 11.51 15.99 -6.43
C SER A 13 12.49 14.83 -6.19
N PHE A 14 13.15 14.31 -7.24
CA PHE A 14 14.14 13.23 -7.05
C PHE A 14 15.45 13.74 -6.44
N GLU A 15 15.71 15.04 -6.50
CA GLU A 15 16.82 15.73 -5.87
C GLU A 15 16.78 15.57 -4.34
N ASP A 16 15.58 15.43 -3.75
CA ASP A 16 15.37 15.12 -2.33
C ASP A 16 15.94 13.75 -1.90
N LEU A 17 16.34 12.92 -2.87
CA LEU A 17 16.86 11.56 -2.74
C LEU A 17 18.24 11.40 -3.40
N SER A 18 18.98 12.50 -3.60
CA SER A 18 20.30 12.52 -4.25
C SER A 18 21.37 11.65 -3.58
N ASP A 19 21.19 11.29 -2.31
CA ASP A 19 22.11 10.42 -1.56
C ASP A 19 22.02 8.93 -1.94
N PHE A 20 21.10 8.54 -2.86
CA PHE A 20 20.89 7.16 -3.27
C PHE A 20 21.33 6.93 -4.72
N ASP A 21 22.00 5.80 -4.98
CA ASP A 21 22.47 5.44 -6.33
C ASP A 21 21.32 5.06 -7.27
N ILE A 22 20.26 4.45 -6.73
CA ILE A 22 19.11 3.95 -7.50
C ILE A 22 17.82 4.30 -6.77
N ILE A 23 16.88 4.88 -7.52
CA ILE A 23 15.54 5.20 -7.04
C ILE A 23 14.53 4.30 -7.75
N ILE A 24 13.80 3.50 -6.98
CA ILE A 24 12.65 2.72 -7.46
C ILE A 24 11.38 3.50 -7.13
N ASN A 25 10.77 4.13 -8.14
CA ASN A 25 9.56 4.92 -7.96
C ASN A 25 8.30 4.02 -7.87
N CYS A 26 7.74 3.90 -6.67
CA CYS A 26 6.48 3.20 -6.40
C CYS A 26 5.37 4.14 -5.89
N ALA A 27 5.38 5.42 -6.29
CA ALA A 27 4.48 6.46 -5.75
C ALA A 27 3.03 6.37 -6.26
N GLY A 28 2.68 5.37 -7.07
CA GLY A 28 1.33 5.21 -7.64
C GLY A 28 0.89 6.46 -8.41
N ILE A 29 -0.33 6.96 -8.15
CA ILE A 29 -0.84 8.19 -8.78
C ILE A 29 0.02 9.43 -8.45
N GLY A 30 0.74 9.40 -7.32
CA GLY A 30 1.65 10.47 -6.91
C GLY A 30 2.85 10.63 -7.84
N ALA A 31 3.21 9.59 -8.60
CA ALA A 31 4.29 9.64 -9.59
C ALA A 31 4.06 10.72 -10.66
N LYS A 32 2.81 11.08 -10.91
CA LYS A 32 2.40 12.16 -11.81
C LYS A 32 3.08 13.50 -11.46
N PHE A 33 3.24 13.78 -10.16
CA PHE A 33 3.84 15.03 -9.68
C PHE A 33 5.36 15.01 -9.71
N LEU A 34 5.97 13.83 -9.58
CA LEU A 34 7.44 13.66 -9.60
C LEU A 34 8.02 13.63 -11.02
N THR A 35 7.27 13.09 -11.98
CA THR A 35 7.75 12.83 -13.35
C THR A 35 7.04 13.67 -14.41
N SER A 36 6.00 14.43 -14.04
CA SER A 36 5.12 15.13 -14.97
C SER A 36 4.50 14.23 -16.05
N ASP A 37 4.29 12.93 -15.73
CA ASP A 37 3.69 11.95 -16.63
C ASP A 37 2.22 12.32 -16.94
N LYS A 38 1.97 12.66 -18.21
CA LYS A 38 0.65 13.07 -18.69
C LYS A 38 -0.26 11.89 -19.00
N GLU A 39 0.30 10.71 -19.27
CA GLU A 39 -0.44 9.48 -19.57
C GLU A 39 -0.97 8.83 -18.29
N LEU A 40 -0.39 9.17 -17.14
CA LEU A 40 -0.88 8.75 -15.85
C LEU A 40 -2.11 9.58 -15.41
N TYR A 41 -3.27 8.93 -15.27
CA TYR A 41 -4.50 9.53 -14.79
C TYR A 41 -5.25 8.60 -13.81
N PRO A 42 -5.99 9.16 -12.83
CA PRO A 42 -6.69 8.34 -11.85
C PRO A 42 -7.96 7.71 -12.44
N VAL A 43 -8.15 6.42 -12.21
CA VAL A 43 -9.43 5.73 -12.45
C VAL A 43 -10.11 5.51 -11.10
N LYS A 44 -11.27 6.13 -10.91
CA LYS A 44 -12.03 6.03 -9.65
C LYS A 44 -12.82 4.72 -9.61
N GLY A 45 -12.52 3.88 -8.62
CA GLY A 45 -13.33 2.71 -8.28
C GLY A 45 -14.10 2.96 -6.98
N GLN A 46 -15.40 2.67 -6.98
CA GLN A 46 -16.22 2.71 -5.77
C GLN A 46 -16.59 1.28 -5.36
N THR A 47 -16.39 0.96 -4.08
CA THR A 47 -16.69 -0.37 -3.53
C THR A 47 -17.63 -0.25 -2.33
N ILE A 48 -18.55 -1.20 -2.19
CA ILE A 48 -19.35 -1.37 -0.98
C ILE A 48 -18.73 -2.51 -0.18
N THR A 49 -18.12 -2.18 0.96
CA THR A 49 -17.61 -3.18 1.89
C THR A 49 -18.75 -3.66 2.77
N THR A 50 -19.09 -4.94 2.70
CA THR A 50 -20.12 -5.56 3.55
C THR A 50 -19.48 -6.63 4.42
N TRP A 51 -19.88 -6.68 5.68
CA TRP A 51 -19.51 -7.78 6.57
C TRP A 51 -20.47 -8.93 6.32
N LYS A 52 -19.99 -10.00 5.68
CA LYS A 52 -20.76 -11.24 5.56
C LYS A 52 -20.46 -12.12 6.77
N LEU A 53 -21.40 -12.18 7.72
CA LEU A 53 -21.44 -13.22 8.74
C LEU A 53 -21.89 -14.52 8.06
N THR A 54 -20.96 -15.30 7.49
CA THR A 54 -21.34 -16.57 6.85
C THR A 54 -21.78 -17.60 7.90
N LYS A 55 -23.04 -18.03 7.87
CA LYS A 55 -23.31 -19.48 7.97
C LYS A 55 -22.99 -20.09 6.61
N LYS A 56 -22.10 -21.09 6.59
CA LYS A 56 -21.62 -21.81 5.39
C LYS A 56 -22.76 -22.07 4.38
N THR A 57 -22.67 -21.49 3.20
CA THR A 57 -23.33 -22.00 1.98
C THR A 57 -22.38 -21.77 0.80
N PRO A 58 -22.20 -22.76 -0.10
CA PRO A 58 -21.15 -22.72 -1.11
C PRO A 58 -21.59 -21.82 -2.28
N ILE A 59 -20.83 -20.77 -2.56
CA ILE A 59 -21.05 -19.90 -3.71
C ILE A 59 -20.22 -20.47 -4.88
N LYS A 60 -20.89 -20.87 -5.97
CA LYS A 60 -20.30 -21.56 -7.15
C LYS A 60 -19.60 -20.66 -8.18
N TYR A 61 -19.50 -19.35 -7.96
CA TYR A 61 -18.79 -18.43 -8.86
C TYR A 61 -17.68 -17.72 -8.08
N GLY A 62 -16.48 -18.31 -8.12
CA GLY A 62 -15.31 -17.81 -7.41
C GLY A 62 -14.54 -16.80 -8.24
N VAL A 63 -14.56 -15.53 -7.83
CA VAL A 63 -13.40 -14.65 -8.04
C VAL A 63 -12.57 -14.75 -6.77
N THR A 64 -11.47 -15.49 -6.83
CA THR A 64 -10.48 -15.52 -5.75
C THR A 64 -9.67 -14.24 -5.83
N ALA A 65 -10.03 -13.24 -5.03
CA ALA A 65 -9.16 -12.10 -4.78
C ALA A 65 -7.98 -12.56 -3.93
N VAL A 66 -6.80 -12.69 -4.54
CA VAL A 66 -5.55 -12.92 -3.81
C VAL A 66 -5.19 -11.60 -3.13
N SER A 67 -5.31 -11.56 -1.81
CA SER A 67 -4.75 -10.48 -1.00
C SER A 67 -3.24 -10.65 -0.98
N LEU A 68 -2.53 -9.83 -1.75
CA LEU A 68 -1.10 -9.57 -1.54
C LEU A 68 -0.94 -8.64 -0.31
N ASN A 69 -1.35 -9.11 0.86
CA ASN A 69 -1.01 -8.46 2.13
C ASN A 69 0.44 -8.82 2.48
N GLN A 70 1.37 -8.11 1.86
CA GLN A 70 2.69 -7.92 2.42
C GLN A 70 3.07 -6.43 2.31
N VAL A 71 2.25 -5.56 2.90
CA VAL A 71 2.61 -4.17 3.14
C VAL A 71 2.44 -3.86 4.62
N CYS A 72 3.56 -4.04 5.34
CA CYS A 72 3.99 -3.23 6.48
C CYS A 72 2.96 -2.92 7.59
N ASP A 73 2.60 -3.92 8.40
CA ASP A 73 2.14 -3.71 9.78
C ASP A 73 3.19 -4.23 10.78
N THR A 74 4.36 -3.60 10.79
CA THR A 74 5.28 -3.63 11.95
C THR A 74 5.10 -2.34 12.74
N ALA A 75 3.91 -2.13 13.32
CA ALA A 75 3.68 -1.03 14.26
C ALA A 75 2.45 -1.22 15.14
N LYS A 76 2.36 -2.33 15.88
CA LYS A 76 1.64 -2.35 17.17
C LYS A 76 2.51 -3.07 18.19
N SER A 77 3.44 -2.31 18.76
CA SER A 77 4.09 -2.69 20.00
C SER A 77 3.03 -3.01 21.05
N LYS A 78 3.14 -4.19 21.67
CA LYS A 78 2.77 -4.50 23.05
C LYS A 78 1.85 -3.46 23.72
N VAL A 79 0.53 -3.64 23.58
CA VAL A 79 -0.37 -3.20 24.64
C VAL A 79 -0.26 -4.27 25.72
N ASN A 80 0.46 -3.95 26.80
CA ASN A 80 0.53 -4.72 28.05
C ASN A 80 -0.87 -5.26 28.39
N MET A 81 -1.07 -6.58 28.43
CA MET A 81 -0.96 -7.40 29.65
C MET A 81 -1.56 -6.71 30.87
N LEU A 82 -2.75 -7.21 31.25
CA LEU A 82 -3.23 -7.41 32.62
C LEU A 82 -2.55 -6.55 33.70
N GLY A 83 -3.30 -5.56 34.17
CA GLY A 83 -3.02 -4.71 35.32
C GLY A 83 -4.14 -3.69 35.48
#